data_AF-A0A7Y2B9M8-F1
#
_entry.id   AF-A0A7Y2B9M8-F1
#
_cell.length_a   1.000
_cell.length_b   1.000
_cell.length_c   1.000
_cell.angle_alpha   90.00
_cell.angle_beta   90.00
_cell.angle_gamma   90.00
#
_symmetry.space_group_name_H-M   'P 1'
#
loop_
_entity.id
_entity.type
_entity.pdbx_description
1 polymer ?
#
loop_
_entity_poly.entity_id
_entity_poly.type
_entity_poly.pdbx_seq_one_letter_code
_entity_poly.pdbx_strand_id
1 'polypeptide(L)'
;ISCGGDDGPGGSSCNSQGWTVEYEDELDAVNDAATTWANDPTDANCEALKDAYNDYLDVLDDWEDCANQLDQFDEWQAAIDAARQTVDSIC
;
A
#
# COMPACT_ATOMS: atom_id res chain seq x y z
N ILE A 1 -7.11 18.06 16.98
CA ILE A 1 -7.77 17.57 15.76
C ILE A 1 -8.79 16.53 16.21
N SER A 2 -10.08 16.82 16.03
CA SER A 2 -11.19 15.98 16.48
C SER A 2 -12.01 15.68 15.22
N CYS A 3 -11.97 14.45 14.74
CA CYS A 3 -12.87 13.99 13.67
C CYS A 3 -14.12 13.44 14.36
N GLY A 4 -15.27 14.03 14.07
CA GLY A 4 -16.57 13.64 14.63
C GLY A 4 -17.62 13.60 13.53
N GLY A 5 -18.50 12.58 13.62
CA GLY A 5 -19.67 12.32 12.77
C GLY A 5 -19.34 11.34 11.63
N ASP A 6 -20.08 10.27 11.37
CA ASP A 6 -21.43 9.88 11.78
C ASP A 6 -21.61 8.37 11.53
N ASP A 7 -22.23 7.66 12.48
CA ASP A 7 -22.48 6.22 12.47
C ASP A 7 -23.61 5.84 11.48
N GLY A 8 -23.24 5.47 10.25
CA GLY A 8 -24.14 4.85 9.26
C GLY A 8 -23.92 3.33 9.16
N PRO A 9 -24.96 2.48 9.29
CA PRO A 9 -24.79 1.03 9.19
C PRO A 9 -24.73 0.62 7.72
N GLY A 10 -23.56 0.73 7.09
CA GLY A 10 -23.35 0.28 5.72
C GLY A 10 -22.16 0.86 4.95
N GLY A 11 -21.18 1.47 5.59
CA GLY A 11 -19.95 1.94 4.93
C GLY A 11 -18.74 1.23 5.49
N SER A 12 -17.81 0.80 4.63
CA SER A 12 -16.47 0.37 5.00
C SER A 12 -15.90 1.42 5.95
N SER A 13 -15.96 1.14 7.25
CA SER A 13 -15.44 2.06 8.25
C SER A 13 -13.97 2.24 7.90
N CYS A 14 -13.57 3.45 7.50
CA CYS A 14 -12.18 3.90 7.39
C CYS A 14 -11.56 3.95 8.80
N ASN A 15 -11.66 2.82 9.47
CA ASN A 15 -11.21 2.48 10.78
C ASN A 15 -9.73 2.15 10.60
N SER A 16 -8.90 2.99 11.20
CA SER A 16 -7.44 2.88 11.20
C SER A 16 -6.91 1.49 11.60
N GLN A 17 -7.70 0.64 12.25
CA GLN A 17 -7.26 -0.68 12.75
C GLN A 17 -7.25 -1.78 11.68
N GLY A 18 -8.15 -1.74 10.70
CA GLY A 18 -8.09 -2.68 9.56
C GLY A 18 -6.91 -2.37 8.65
N TRP A 19 -6.73 -1.07 8.38
CA TRP A 19 -5.60 -0.52 7.64
C TRP A 19 -4.25 -0.95 8.21
N THR A 20 -4.11 -1.03 9.53
CA THR A 20 -2.80 -1.26 10.15
C THR A 20 -2.31 -2.70 9.99
N VAL A 21 -3.19 -3.71 10.03
CA VAL A 21 -2.76 -5.11 10.05
C VAL A 21 -2.30 -5.59 8.67
N GLU A 22 -3.11 -5.37 7.63
CA GLU A 22 -2.78 -5.81 6.27
C GLU A 22 -1.59 -5.02 5.71
N TYR A 23 -1.47 -3.75 6.09
CA TYR A 23 -0.31 -2.91 5.80
C TYR A 23 0.99 -3.43 6.45
N GLU A 24 0.93 -3.90 7.70
CA GLU A 24 2.12 -4.35 8.44
C GLU A 24 2.70 -5.63 7.85
N ASP A 25 1.84 -6.58 7.47
CA ASP A 25 2.26 -7.85 6.87
C ASP A 25 2.98 -7.63 5.52
N GLU A 26 2.41 -6.81 4.63
CA GLU A 26 3.03 -6.54 3.33
C GLU A 26 4.29 -5.66 3.44
N LEU A 27 4.34 -4.76 4.42
CA LEU A 27 5.54 -3.97 4.67
C LEU A 27 6.71 -4.84 5.18
N ASP A 28 6.42 -5.83 6.02
CA ASP A 28 7.42 -6.82 6.45
C ASP A 28 7.90 -7.67 5.25
N ALA A 29 7.00 -8.07 4.35
CA ALA A 29 7.36 -8.78 3.12
C ALA A 29 8.29 -7.95 2.22
N VAL A 30 8.02 -6.64 2.05
CA VAL A 30 8.90 -5.71 1.34
C VAL A 30 10.28 -5.63 2.00
N ASN A 31 10.36 -5.53 3.33
CA ASN A 31 11.63 -5.45 4.06
C ASN A 31 12.46 -6.74 3.90
N ASP A 32 11.81 -7.89 3.95
CA ASP A 32 12.45 -9.19 3.76
C ASP A 32 12.96 -9.37 2.32
N ALA A 33 12.16 -9.00 1.32
CA ALA A 33 12.55 -9.04 -0.08
C ALA A 33 13.70 -8.05 -0.36
N ALA A 34 13.65 -6.84 0.22
CA ALA A 34 14.70 -5.84 0.07
C ALA A 34 16.01 -6.31 0.69
N THR A 35 15.95 -6.94 1.86
CA THR A 35 17.11 -7.57 2.52
C THR A 35 17.66 -8.71 1.67
N THR A 36 16.80 -9.55 1.09
CA THR A 36 17.20 -10.66 0.22
C THR A 36 17.93 -10.15 -1.01
N TRP A 37 17.37 -9.19 -1.73
CA TRP A 37 18.00 -8.58 -2.91
C TRP A 37 19.32 -7.86 -2.56
N ALA A 38 19.36 -7.14 -1.43
CA ALA A 38 20.59 -6.46 -1.00
C ALA A 38 21.75 -7.43 -0.70
N ASN A 39 21.44 -8.65 -0.23
CA ASN A 39 22.44 -9.69 0.01
C ASN A 39 22.77 -10.50 -1.25
N ASP A 40 21.82 -10.67 -2.17
CA ASP A 40 21.96 -11.44 -3.40
C ASP A 40 21.23 -10.75 -4.57
N PRO A 41 21.87 -9.78 -5.27
CA PRO A 41 21.24 -8.96 -6.29
C PRO A 41 21.15 -9.72 -7.62
N THR A 42 20.27 -10.71 -7.68
CA THR A 42 19.91 -11.44 -8.89
C THR A 42 18.62 -10.88 -9.50
N ASP A 43 18.41 -11.13 -10.80
CA ASP A 43 17.15 -10.76 -11.48
C ASP A 43 15.94 -11.36 -10.77
N ALA A 44 16.03 -12.63 -10.32
CA ALA A 44 14.96 -13.30 -9.58
C ALA A 44 14.63 -12.63 -8.24
N ASN A 45 15.65 -12.19 -7.49
CA ASN A 45 15.43 -11.48 -6.22
C ASN A 45 14.97 -10.03 -6.43
N CYS A 46 15.32 -9.42 -7.57
CA CYS A 46 14.75 -8.13 -7.97
C CYS A 46 13.26 -8.25 -8.33
N GLU A 47 12.89 -9.26 -9.12
CA GLU A 47 11.48 -9.56 -9.42
C GLU A 47 10.69 -9.81 -8.13
N ALA A 48 11.21 -10.62 -7.21
CA ALA A 48 10.58 -10.84 -5.90
C ALA A 48 10.41 -9.55 -5.08
N LEU A 49 11.36 -8.61 -5.17
CA LEU A 49 11.24 -7.30 -4.53
C LEU A 49 10.16 -6.43 -5.19
N LYS A 50 10.09 -6.42 -6.53
CA LYS A 50 9.04 -5.70 -7.26
C LYS A 50 7.66 -6.26 -6.93
N ASP A 51 7.53 -7.58 -6.87
CA ASP A 51 6.27 -8.25 -6.53
C ASP A 51 5.83 -7.87 -5.11
N ALA A 52 6.71 -7.95 -4.11
CA ALA A 52 6.38 -7.56 -2.73
C ALA A 52 5.93 -6.09 -2.62
N TYR A 53 6.55 -5.18 -3.38
CA TYR A 53 6.09 -3.78 -3.42
C TYR A 53 4.73 -3.62 -4.12
N ASN A 54 4.46 -4.39 -5.17
CA ASN A 54 3.16 -4.34 -5.84
C ASN A 54 2.06 -4.91 -4.95
N ASP A 55 2.31 -6.00 -4.23
CA ASP A 55 1.37 -6.57 -3.25
C ASP A 55 1.05 -5.55 -2.15
N TYR A 56 2.06 -4.86 -1.63
CA TYR A 56 1.88 -3.75 -0.69
C TYR A 56 1.05 -2.60 -1.28
N LEU A 57 1.26 -2.23 -2.54
CA LEU A 57 0.48 -1.18 -3.21
C LEU A 57 -0.95 -1.62 -3.51
N ASP A 58 -1.19 -2.89 -3.80
CA ASP A 58 -2.53 -3.45 -4.03
C ASP A 58 -3.35 -3.40 -2.74
N VAL A 59 -2.77 -3.77 -1.59
CA VAL A 59 -3.43 -3.64 -0.28
C VAL A 59 -3.77 -2.19 0.03
N LEU A 60 -2.92 -1.24 -0.35
CA LEU A 60 -3.24 0.18 -0.22
C LEU A 60 -4.41 0.56 -1.14
N ASP A 61 -4.39 0.14 -2.41
CA ASP A 61 -5.38 0.49 -3.42
C ASP A 61 -6.81 0.04 -3.04
N ASP A 62 -6.95 -1.06 -2.29
CA ASP A 62 -8.22 -1.52 -1.72
C ASP A 62 -8.92 -0.48 -0.82
N TRP A 63 -8.22 0.57 -0.40
CA TRP A 63 -8.75 1.69 0.38
C TRP A 63 -9.15 2.90 -0.46
N GLU A 64 -9.25 2.75 -1.79
CA GLU A 64 -9.72 3.80 -2.70
C GLU A 64 -11.06 4.41 -2.24
N ASP A 65 -11.97 3.59 -1.71
CA ASP A 65 -13.27 4.02 -1.18
C ASP A 65 -13.12 4.98 0.00
N CYS A 66 -12.08 4.81 0.81
CA CYS A 66 -11.77 5.72 1.92
C CYS A 66 -11.15 7.02 1.42
N ALA A 67 -10.27 6.97 0.42
CA ALA A 67 -9.76 8.18 -0.22
C ALA A 67 -10.88 8.98 -0.89
N ASN A 68 -11.83 8.30 -1.53
CA ASN A 68 -13.00 8.90 -2.16
C ASN A 68 -13.94 9.55 -1.14
N GLN A 69 -14.21 8.90 0.00
CA GLN A 69 -15.00 9.48 1.10
C GLN A 69 -14.38 10.75 1.70
N LEU A 70 -13.05 10.91 1.60
CA LEU A 70 -12.31 12.05 2.11
C LEU A 70 -12.00 13.11 1.04
N ASP A 71 -12.62 13.03 -0.15
CA ASP A 71 -12.37 13.91 -1.30
C ASP A 71 -10.88 13.96 -1.71
N GLN A 72 -10.14 12.86 -1.49
CA GLN A 72 -8.70 12.72 -1.76
C GLN A 72 -8.39 11.68 -2.85
N PHE A 73 -9.41 11.13 -3.51
CA PHE A 73 -9.23 10.07 -4.52
C PHE A 73 -8.19 10.41 -5.60
N ASP A 74 -8.23 11.63 -6.16
CA ASP A 74 -7.29 12.03 -7.21
C ASP A 74 -5.83 12.06 -6.72
N GLU A 75 -5.60 12.54 -5.49
CA GLU A 75 -4.26 12.56 -4.87
C GLU A 75 -3.79 11.15 -4.50
N TRP A 76 -4.71 10.35 -3.96
CA TRP A 76 -4.50 8.94 -3.62
C TRP A 76 -4.08 8.12 -4.84
N GLN A 77 -4.87 8.16 -5.91
CA GLN A 77 -4.58 7.42 -7.14
C GLN A 77 -3.25 7.87 -7.75
N ALA A 78 -2.98 9.18 -7.77
CA ALA A 78 -1.71 9.70 -8.27
C ALA A 78 -0.51 9.21 -7.44
N ALA A 79 -0.67 9.05 -6.12
CA ALA A 79 0.37 8.51 -5.26
C ALA A 79 0.61 7.02 -5.50
N ILE A 80 -0.44 6.21 -5.66
CA ILE A 80 -0.34 4.78 -6.01
C ILE A 80 0.34 4.63 -7.38
N ASP A 81 -0.10 5.37 -8.40
CA ASP A 81 0.47 5.31 -9.75
C ASP A 81 1.95 5.73 -9.78
N ALA A 82 2.32 6.76 -9.02
CA ALA A 82 3.71 7.20 -8.90
C ALA A 82 4.58 6.16 -8.16
N ALA A 83 4.01 5.50 -7.15
CA ALA A 83 4.69 4.42 -6.44
C ALA A 83 4.93 3.22 -7.36
N ARG A 84 3.91 2.77 -8.12
CA ARG A 84 4.07 1.67 -9.11
C ARG A 84 5.14 1.98 -10.15
N GLN A 85 5.19 3.20 -10.67
CA GLN A 85 6.26 3.64 -11.58
C GLN A 85 7.65 3.60 -10.93
N THR A 86 7.73 3.93 -9.64
CA THR A 86 8.97 3.84 -8.88
C THR A 86 9.40 2.38 -8.75
N VAL A 87 8.46 1.48 -8.43
CA VAL A 87 8.69 0.03 -8.34
C VAL A 87 9.18 -0.54 -9.66
N ASP A 88 8.64 -0.14 -10.80
CA ASP A 88 9.17 -0.60 -12.10
C ASP A 88 10.64 -0.22 -12.31
N SER A 89 11.08 0.87 -11.69
CA SER A 89 12.44 1.41 -11.78
C SER A 89 13.39 0.94 -10.67
N ILE A 90 12.92 0.24 -9.63
CA ILE A 90 13.82 -0.35 -8.64
C ILE A 90 14.47 -1.57 -9.25
N CYS A 91 15.80 -1.65 -9.19
CA CYS A 91 16.59 -2.72 -9.83
C CYS A 91 16.30 -2.95 -11.35
#